data_AF-A0A1C7MLB9-F1
#
_entry.id   AF-A0A1C7MLB9-F1
#
_cell.length_a   1.000
_cell.length_b   1.000
_cell.length_c   1.000
_cell.angle_alpha   90.00
_cell.angle_beta   90.00
_cell.angle_gamma   90.00
#
_symmetry.space_group_name_H-M   'P 1'
#
loop_
_entity.id
_entity.type
_entity.pdbx_description
1 polymer ?
#
loop_
_entity_poly.entity_id
_entity_poly.type
_entity_poly.pdbx_seq_one_letter_code
_entity_poly.pdbx_strand_id
1 'polypeptide(L)'
;MSGSAMSEVQVPTFSLSPSDTMQHVAEGLLNLPRLFEVYADDDALAFSLDTLPFVSAELLKSLAEPVPAPEAPVIPHVRRSPSLSLKAAPAPPSSTTSAAAPVLSPEAVSAAWLSSLGLSLVARLTSEVSRASVRSRLPARHSSQLERWREWVEMDDAEGRRRMKEAEEAVRSGEKEDEVMLVVAKLRGWIL
;
A
#
# COMPACT_ATOMS: atom_id res chain seq x y z
N MET A 1 18.07 -14.07 -51.14
CA MET A 1 17.51 -14.50 -49.85
C MET A 1 17.78 -13.38 -48.86
N SER A 2 16.75 -12.71 -48.33
CA SER A 2 16.86 -11.78 -47.21
C SER A 2 15.54 -11.79 -46.45
N GLY A 3 15.46 -12.56 -45.37
CA GLY A 3 14.34 -12.50 -44.44
C GLY A 3 14.50 -11.27 -43.57
N SER A 4 13.60 -10.29 -43.70
CA SER A 4 13.56 -9.12 -42.82
C SER A 4 12.98 -9.54 -41.47
N ALA A 5 13.83 -10.00 -40.55
CA ALA A 5 13.47 -10.26 -39.16
C ALA A 5 13.35 -8.93 -38.40
N MET A 6 12.41 -8.07 -38.80
CA MET A 6 11.99 -6.97 -37.94
C MET A 6 11.25 -7.58 -36.76
N SER A 7 11.82 -7.40 -35.57
CA SER A 7 11.21 -7.81 -34.31
C SER A 7 9.88 -7.07 -34.16
N GLU A 8 8.78 -7.79 -34.40
CA GLU A 8 7.43 -7.29 -34.18
C GLU A 8 7.21 -7.20 -32.67
N VAL A 9 7.59 -6.06 -32.09
CA VAL A 9 7.34 -5.73 -30.69
C VAL A 9 5.83 -5.58 -30.54
N GLN A 10 5.16 -6.67 -30.19
CA GLN A 10 3.76 -6.68 -29.79
C GLN A 10 3.60 -5.84 -28.52
N VAL A 11 3.35 -4.55 -28.71
CA VAL A 11 2.87 -3.65 -27.67
C VAL A 11 1.45 -4.10 -27.32
N PRO A 12 1.17 -4.57 -26.09
CA PRO A 12 -0.19 -4.97 -25.73
C PRO A 12 -1.11 -3.75 -25.80
N THR A 13 -2.08 -3.79 -26.70
CA THR A 13 -3.15 -2.79 -26.80
C THR A 13 -4.13 -3.00 -25.66
N PHE A 14 -3.77 -2.48 -24.49
CA PHE A 14 -4.74 -2.27 -23.41
C PHE A 14 -5.90 -1.42 -23.95
N SER A 15 -7.10 -1.96 -23.93
CA SER A 15 -8.30 -1.22 -24.28
C SER A 15 -8.42 0.00 -23.37
N LEU A 16 -8.46 1.20 -23.95
CA LEU A 16 -8.59 2.46 -23.20
C LEU A 16 -9.96 2.62 -22.51
N SER A 17 -10.91 1.74 -22.82
CA SER A 17 -12.19 1.61 -22.12
C SER A 17 -11.97 1.11 -20.69
N PRO A 18 -12.58 1.75 -19.68
CA PRO A 18 -12.63 1.19 -18.33
C PRO A 18 -13.16 -0.25 -18.33
N SER A 19 -12.56 -1.14 -17.54
CA SER A 19 -13.20 -2.43 -17.27
C SER A 19 -14.45 -2.22 -16.42
N ASP A 20 -15.45 -3.08 -16.62
CA ASP A 20 -16.68 -3.07 -15.82
C ASP A 20 -16.39 -3.10 -14.31
N THR A 21 -15.38 -3.86 -13.91
CA THR A 21 -14.85 -3.88 -12.53
C THR A 21 -14.28 -2.54 -12.06
N MET A 22 -13.56 -1.81 -12.91
CA MET A 22 -13.01 -0.50 -12.56
C MET A 22 -14.12 0.56 -12.47
N GLN A 23 -15.15 0.47 -13.32
CA GLN A 23 -16.32 1.33 -13.24
C GLN A 23 -17.09 1.11 -11.93
N HIS A 24 -17.41 -0.14 -11.57
CA HIS A 24 -18.07 -0.47 -10.30
C HIS A 24 -17.26 -0.01 -9.07
N VAL A 25 -15.91 -0.14 -9.10
CA VAL A 25 -15.04 0.37 -8.03
C VAL A 25 -15.06 1.90 -7.97
N ALA A 26 -15.03 2.59 -9.11
CA ALA A 26 -15.11 4.05 -9.15
C ALA A 26 -16.47 4.56 -8.62
N GLU A 27 -17.57 3.93 -9.02
CA GLU A 27 -18.92 4.25 -8.51
C GLU A 27 -19.01 3.99 -7.00
N GLY A 28 -18.43 2.88 -6.50
CA GLY A 28 -18.34 2.61 -5.07
C GLY A 28 -17.56 3.69 -4.30
N LEU A 29 -16.39 4.09 -4.80
CA LEU A 29 -15.55 5.13 -4.19
C LEU A 29 -16.20 6.53 -4.23
N LEU A 30 -16.96 6.84 -5.28
CA LEU A 30 -17.68 8.12 -5.40
C LEU A 30 -18.91 8.22 -4.47
N ASN A 31 -19.53 7.09 -4.14
CA ASN A 31 -20.64 7.03 -3.17
C ASN A 31 -20.17 6.98 -1.71
N LEU A 32 -18.90 6.64 -1.48
CA LEU A 32 -18.32 6.37 -0.17
C LEU A 32 -18.42 7.55 0.83
N PRO A 33 -18.23 8.84 0.46
CA PRO A 33 -18.43 9.95 1.39
C PRO A 33 -19.86 10.03 1.96
N ARG A 34 -20.88 9.78 1.13
CA ARG A 34 -22.29 9.78 1.56
C ARG A 34 -22.62 8.64 2.51
N LEU A 35 -21.96 7.49 2.35
CA LEU A 35 -22.08 6.38 3.29
C LEU A 35 -21.42 6.73 4.63
N PHE A 36 -20.28 7.43 4.60
CA PHE A 36 -19.59 7.85 5.81
C PHE A 36 -20.36 8.90 6.62
N GLU A 37 -21.11 9.81 6.00
CA GLU A 37 -22.03 10.70 6.72
C GLU A 37 -23.00 9.88 7.59
N VAL A 38 -23.76 8.95 6.98
CA VAL A 38 -24.76 8.13 7.67
C VAL A 38 -24.14 7.24 8.77
N TYR A 39 -23.00 6.59 8.51
CA TYR A 39 -22.38 5.69 9.49
C TYR A 39 -21.50 6.38 10.53
N ALA A 40 -21.13 7.65 10.33
CA ALA A 40 -20.47 8.45 11.35
C ALA A 40 -21.48 9.09 12.32
N ASP A 41 -22.67 9.47 11.83
CA ASP A 41 -23.77 9.96 12.68
C ASP A 41 -24.26 8.90 13.70
N ASP A 42 -24.22 7.61 13.33
CA ASP A 42 -24.58 6.46 14.18
C ASP A 42 -23.39 5.91 15.03
N ASP A 43 -22.26 6.62 15.12
CA ASP A 43 -20.99 6.19 15.77
C ASP A 43 -20.39 4.84 15.28
N ALA A 44 -21.00 4.20 14.27
CA ALA A 44 -20.63 2.86 13.80
C ALA A 44 -19.20 2.78 13.26
N LEU A 45 -18.69 3.88 12.71
CA LEU A 45 -17.31 4.01 12.22
C LEU A 45 -16.29 4.38 13.31
N ALA A 46 -16.73 4.86 14.49
CA ALA A 46 -15.85 5.29 15.57
C ALA A 46 -15.20 4.11 16.31
N PHE A 47 -15.93 3.00 16.48
CA PHE A 47 -15.47 1.78 17.17
C PHE A 47 -14.16 1.19 16.61
N SER A 48 -13.92 1.34 15.31
CA SER A 48 -12.81 0.68 14.61
C SER A 48 -11.70 1.64 14.15
N LEU A 49 -11.70 2.90 14.60
CA LEU A 49 -10.65 3.88 14.28
C LEU A 49 -9.24 3.40 14.66
N ASP A 50 -9.09 2.72 15.80
CA ASP A 50 -7.81 2.18 16.26
C ASP A 50 -7.24 1.07 15.34
N THR A 51 -8.06 0.54 14.42
CA THR A 51 -7.63 -0.47 13.44
C THR A 51 -7.15 0.13 12.10
N LEU A 52 -7.29 1.45 11.91
CA LEU A 52 -6.98 2.10 10.65
C LEU A 52 -5.47 2.22 10.40
N PRO A 53 -4.95 1.69 9.28
CA PRO A 53 -3.57 1.92 8.90
C PRO A 53 -3.36 3.40 8.54
N PHE A 54 -2.15 3.91 8.78
CA PHE A 54 -1.74 5.29 8.48
C PHE A 54 -2.45 6.41 9.26
N VAL A 55 -3.36 6.09 10.19
CA VAL A 55 -3.95 7.06 11.14
C VAL A 55 -3.18 6.98 12.45
N SER A 56 -2.84 8.14 13.04
CA SER A 56 -2.19 8.23 14.34
C SER A 56 -3.11 8.84 15.39
N ALA A 57 -2.90 8.47 16.66
CA ALA A 57 -3.60 9.08 17.79
C ALA A 57 -3.34 10.60 17.91
N GLU A 58 -2.27 11.12 17.29
CA GLU A 58 -1.99 12.56 17.22
C GLU A 58 -2.86 13.26 16.17
N LEU A 59 -3.05 12.63 15.00
CA LEU A 59 -3.98 13.12 13.98
C LEU A 59 -5.43 13.12 14.49
N LEU A 60 -5.87 12.04 15.16
CA LEU A 60 -7.20 11.99 15.77
C LEU A 60 -7.38 13.07 16.85
N LYS A 61 -6.35 13.37 17.66
CA LYS A 61 -6.37 14.49 18.62
C LYS A 61 -6.40 15.87 17.96
N SER A 62 -5.86 16.01 16.75
CA SER A 62 -5.92 17.27 15.99
C SER A 62 -7.26 17.49 15.27
N LEU A 63 -7.98 16.40 14.98
CA LEU A 63 -9.34 16.40 14.40
C LEU A 63 -10.44 16.46 15.48
N ALA A 64 -10.14 16.03 16.71
CA ALA A 64 -11.01 16.24 17.86
C ALA A 64 -11.14 17.73 18.15
N GLU A 65 -12.34 18.29 17.95
CA GLU A 65 -12.60 19.69 18.27
C GLU A 65 -12.44 19.93 19.78
N PRO A 66 -11.66 20.94 20.21
CA PRO A 66 -11.56 21.26 21.62
C PRO A 66 -12.90 21.80 22.12
N VAL A 67 -13.59 21.02 22.94
CA VAL A 67 -14.82 21.44 23.64
C VAL A 67 -14.58 22.81 24.27
N PRO A 68 -15.31 23.87 23.87
CA PRO A 68 -15.16 25.17 24.50
C PRO A 68 -15.52 25.02 25.98
N ALA A 69 -14.59 25.41 26.85
CA ALA A 69 -14.84 25.42 28.29
C ALA A 69 -16.07 26.31 28.57
N PRO A 70 -16.93 25.94 29.54
CA PRO A 70 -18.09 26.75 29.88
C PRO A 70 -17.62 28.10 30.46
N GLU A 71 -17.59 29.13 29.62
CA GLU A 71 -17.27 30.49 30.05
C GLU A 71 -18.29 30.95 31.09
N ALA A 72 -17.79 31.45 32.22
CA ALA A 72 -18.63 31.94 33.30
C ALA A 72 -19.50 33.13 32.83
N PRO A 73 -20.75 33.26 33.29
CA PRO A 73 -21.70 34.22 32.72
C PRO A 73 -21.33 35.66 33.08
N VAL A 74 -20.92 36.45 32.09
CA VAL A 74 -20.77 37.91 32.21
C VAL A 74 -21.97 38.59 31.58
N ILE A 75 -22.87 39.15 32.41
CA ILE A 75 -23.98 40.02 31.99
C ILE A 75 -23.94 41.27 32.89
N PRO A 76 -23.97 42.49 32.32
CA PRO A 76 -25.14 43.32 32.56
C PRO A 76 -25.61 44.16 31.34
N HIS A 77 -26.87 43.91 30.92
CA HIS A 77 -27.87 44.87 30.36
C HIS A 77 -27.54 45.63 29.03
N VAL A 78 -28.47 45.91 28.10
CA VAL A 78 -29.81 46.53 28.24
C VAL A 78 -30.76 46.18 27.06
N ARG A 79 -32.03 45.81 27.38
CA ARG A 79 -33.30 45.87 26.57
C ARG A 79 -33.27 45.50 25.05
N ARG A 80 -34.05 44.52 24.57
CA ARG A 80 -35.54 44.52 24.51
C ARG A 80 -36.10 43.13 24.13
N SER A 81 -37.22 42.71 24.73
CA SER A 81 -38.01 41.51 24.37
C SER A 81 -38.70 41.66 22.99
N PRO A 82 -39.01 40.57 22.25
CA PRO A 82 -40.00 39.52 22.62
C PRO A 82 -39.56 38.05 22.30
N SER A 83 -40.27 36.95 22.58
CA SER A 83 -41.31 36.60 23.60
C SER A 83 -41.60 35.08 23.60
N LEU A 84 -42.15 34.57 24.72
CA LEU A 84 -42.96 33.32 24.87
C LEU A 84 -42.49 31.99 24.21
N SER A 85 -41.91 31.10 25.03
CA SER A 85 -42.23 29.66 25.01
C SER A 85 -42.07 29.05 26.40
N LEU A 86 -42.85 28.00 26.67
CA LEU A 86 -43.23 27.58 28.02
C LEU A 86 -42.42 26.40 28.58
N LYS A 87 -42.38 26.37 29.92
CA LYS A 87 -42.15 25.20 30.79
C LYS A 87 -40.69 24.79 31.07
N ALA A 88 -40.18 25.25 32.21
CA ALA A 88 -38.96 24.77 32.84
C ALA A 88 -39.26 23.75 33.95
N ALA A 89 -38.41 22.71 34.08
CA ALA A 89 -38.02 21.99 35.31
C ALA A 89 -37.19 20.74 34.96
N PRO A 90 -36.30 20.24 35.84
CA PRO A 90 -35.47 20.93 36.84
C PRO A 90 -33.96 20.69 36.59
N ALA A 91 -33.09 21.23 37.45
CA ALA A 91 -31.63 21.20 37.29
C ALA A 91 -30.99 19.78 37.41
N PRO A 92 -29.87 19.51 36.71
CA PRO A 92 -29.03 18.36 37.00
C PRO A 92 -28.22 18.59 38.30
N PRO A 93 -28.07 17.58 39.18
CA PRO A 93 -27.16 17.67 40.33
C PRO A 93 -25.71 17.59 39.88
N SER A 94 -24.83 18.30 40.58
CA SER A 94 -23.38 18.26 40.35
C SER A 94 -22.82 16.85 40.53
N SER A 95 -22.26 16.27 39.46
CA SER A 95 -21.45 15.06 39.54
C SER A 95 -20.16 15.23 38.75
N THR A 96 -19.05 15.24 39.50
CA THR A 96 -17.68 14.86 39.08
C THR A 96 -17.09 15.49 37.83
N THR A 97 -15.94 16.14 38.04
CA THR A 97 -14.86 16.37 37.08
C THR A 97 -14.39 15.06 36.43
N SER A 98 -15.18 14.52 35.51
CA SER A 98 -14.74 13.47 34.60
C SER A 98 -13.98 14.16 33.47
N ALA A 99 -12.73 13.77 33.24
CA ALA A 99 -11.98 14.25 32.09
C ALA A 99 -12.75 13.84 30.83
N ALA A 100 -13.34 14.81 30.14
CA ALA A 100 -14.11 14.55 28.94
C ALA A 100 -13.21 13.86 27.91
N ALA A 101 -13.54 12.62 27.56
CA ALA A 101 -12.94 11.99 26.39
C ALA A 101 -13.20 12.89 25.18
N PRO A 102 -12.22 13.08 24.27
CA PRO A 102 -12.44 13.84 23.06
C PRO A 102 -13.55 13.17 22.25
N VAL A 103 -14.73 13.79 22.23
CA VAL A 103 -15.83 13.36 21.36
C VAL A 103 -15.42 13.73 19.94
N LEU A 104 -15.07 12.74 19.15
CA LEU A 104 -14.77 12.93 17.74
C LEU A 104 -16.06 13.30 17.01
N SER A 105 -16.04 14.38 16.24
CA SER A 105 -17.16 14.72 15.37
C SER A 105 -17.31 13.66 14.25
N PRO A 106 -18.51 13.45 13.70
CA PRO A 106 -18.69 12.54 12.56
C PRO A 106 -17.83 12.96 11.34
N GLU A 107 -17.56 14.25 11.20
CA GLU A 107 -16.59 14.78 10.23
C GLU A 107 -15.15 14.32 10.52
N ALA A 108 -14.70 14.35 11.78
CA ALA A 108 -13.38 13.84 12.17
C ALA A 108 -13.25 12.32 11.91
N VAL A 109 -14.30 11.55 12.22
CA VAL A 109 -14.35 10.09 11.97
C VAL A 109 -14.26 9.80 10.47
N SER A 110 -15.10 10.44 9.65
CA SER A 110 -15.11 10.25 8.19
C SER A 110 -13.82 10.73 7.52
N ALA A 111 -13.24 11.85 7.96
CA ALA A 111 -11.95 12.33 7.48
C ALA A 111 -10.78 11.37 7.79
N ALA A 112 -10.76 10.75 8.99
CA ALA A 112 -9.77 9.75 9.35
C ALA A 112 -9.88 8.49 8.46
N TRP A 113 -11.11 8.00 8.23
CA TRP A 113 -11.37 6.87 7.34
C TRP A 113 -10.98 7.15 5.88
N LEU A 114 -11.35 8.31 5.33
CA LEU A 114 -10.96 8.71 3.97
C LEU A 114 -9.44 8.84 3.81
N SER A 115 -8.77 9.40 4.82
CA SER A 115 -7.31 9.53 4.84
C SER A 115 -6.62 8.16 4.86
N SER A 116 -7.10 7.25 5.72
CA SER A 116 -6.58 5.87 5.79
C SER A 116 -6.74 5.12 4.47
N LEU A 117 -7.92 5.21 3.85
CA LEU A 117 -8.24 4.53 2.60
C LEU A 117 -7.43 5.10 1.42
N GLY A 118 -7.33 6.42 1.33
CA GLY A 118 -6.52 7.10 0.31
C GLY A 118 -5.03 6.75 0.41
N LEU A 119 -4.46 6.81 1.62
CA LEU A 119 -3.06 6.43 1.86
C LEU A 119 -2.80 4.94 1.58
N SER A 120 -3.74 4.07 1.96
CA SER A 120 -3.68 2.64 1.63
C SER A 120 -3.68 2.39 0.13
N LEU A 121 -4.55 3.08 -0.63
CA LEU A 121 -4.63 2.94 -2.07
C LEU A 121 -3.35 3.45 -2.75
N VAL A 122 -2.81 4.60 -2.33
CA VAL A 122 -1.52 5.12 -2.81
C VAL A 122 -0.36 4.17 -2.47
N ALA A 123 -0.30 3.62 -1.25
CA ALA A 123 0.74 2.68 -0.85
C ALA A 123 0.68 1.38 -1.68
N ARG A 124 -0.51 0.87 -2.00
CA ARG A 124 -0.68 -0.32 -2.85
C ARG A 124 -0.31 -0.04 -4.30
N LEU A 125 -0.77 1.07 -4.88
CA LEU A 125 -0.42 1.46 -6.25
C LEU A 125 1.10 1.71 -6.41
N THR A 126 1.73 2.41 -5.48
CA THR A 126 3.19 2.65 -5.53
C THR A 126 4.01 1.37 -5.31
N SER A 127 3.56 0.46 -4.43
CA SER A 127 4.13 -0.89 -4.28
C SER A 127 4.07 -1.70 -5.58
N GLU A 128 2.91 -1.75 -6.24
CA GLU A 128 2.75 -2.56 -7.45
C GLU A 128 3.39 -1.93 -8.69
N VAL A 129 3.34 -0.60 -8.84
CA VAL A 129 4.06 0.10 -9.92
C VAL A 129 5.57 -0.01 -9.76
N SER A 130 6.10 0.11 -8.54
CA SER A 130 7.54 -0.10 -8.31
C SER A 130 7.97 -1.55 -8.58
N ARG A 131 7.18 -2.55 -8.17
CA ARG A 131 7.42 -3.96 -8.52
C ARG A 131 7.37 -4.22 -10.02
N ALA A 132 6.37 -3.70 -10.72
CA ALA A 132 6.24 -3.82 -12.18
C ALA A 132 7.42 -3.14 -12.91
N SER A 133 7.85 -1.97 -12.44
CA SER A 133 8.96 -1.20 -13.02
C SER A 133 10.33 -1.81 -12.71
N VAL A 134 10.53 -2.41 -11.53
CA VAL A 134 11.73 -3.21 -11.22
C VAL A 134 11.76 -4.49 -12.07
N ARG A 135 10.61 -5.16 -12.24
CA ARG A 135 10.49 -6.38 -13.04
C ARG A 135 10.68 -6.13 -14.54
N SER A 136 10.37 -4.95 -15.06
CA SER A 136 10.69 -4.56 -16.45
C SER A 136 12.12 -4.02 -16.64
N ARG A 137 12.80 -3.58 -15.57
CA ARG A 137 14.18 -3.05 -15.62
C ARG A 137 15.28 -4.06 -15.29
N LEU A 138 14.96 -5.35 -15.13
CA LEU A 138 15.93 -6.43 -14.89
C LEU A 138 16.31 -7.34 -16.10
N PRO A 139 16.49 -6.87 -17.36
CA PRO A 139 17.04 -7.69 -18.45
C PRO A 139 18.51 -7.38 -18.78
N ALA A 140 19.43 -7.39 -17.80
CA ALA A 140 20.85 -7.07 -18.07
C ALA A 140 21.92 -7.75 -17.18
N ARG A 141 21.66 -7.96 -15.89
CA ARG A 141 22.67 -8.52 -14.96
C ARG A 141 22.51 -10.00 -14.60
N HIS A 142 21.29 -10.53 -14.63
CA HIS A 142 21.04 -11.95 -14.37
C HIS A 142 21.04 -12.81 -15.65
N SER A 143 20.93 -12.21 -16.84
CA SER A 143 20.96 -12.95 -18.12
C SER A 143 22.25 -13.73 -18.31
N SER A 144 23.42 -13.10 -18.15
CA SER A 144 24.72 -13.75 -18.40
C SER A 144 25.11 -14.85 -17.40
N GLN A 145 24.47 -14.90 -16.23
CA GLN A 145 24.60 -16.03 -15.31
C GLN A 145 23.61 -17.14 -15.69
N LEU A 146 22.36 -16.80 -16.00
CA LEU A 146 21.32 -17.75 -16.41
C LEU A 146 21.62 -18.40 -17.78
N GLU A 147 22.26 -17.68 -18.70
CA GLU A 147 22.76 -18.20 -19.98
C GLU A 147 23.89 -19.20 -19.77
N ARG A 148 24.83 -18.94 -18.85
CA ARG A 148 25.84 -19.93 -18.45
C ARG A 148 25.20 -21.15 -17.78
N TRP A 149 24.28 -20.95 -16.84
CA TRP A 149 23.52 -22.06 -16.24
C TRP A 149 22.81 -22.90 -17.30
N ARG A 150 22.19 -22.25 -18.29
CA ARG A 150 21.57 -22.92 -19.45
C ARG A 150 22.59 -23.73 -20.23
N GLU A 151 23.71 -23.13 -20.65
CA GLU A 151 24.76 -23.83 -21.42
C GLU A 151 25.27 -25.08 -20.68
N TRP A 152 25.58 -24.95 -19.39
CA TRP A 152 26.06 -26.07 -18.56
C TRP A 152 24.99 -27.16 -18.33
N VAL A 153 23.70 -26.83 -18.40
CA VAL A 153 22.57 -27.78 -18.23
C VAL A 153 22.11 -28.38 -19.56
N GLU A 154 22.23 -27.68 -20.68
CA GLU A 154 21.92 -28.22 -22.03
C GLU A 154 23.06 -29.12 -22.56
N MET A 155 24.25 -29.05 -21.96
CA MET A 155 25.42 -29.88 -22.28
C MET A 155 25.30 -31.33 -21.75
N ASP A 156 25.78 -32.30 -22.52
CA ASP A 156 25.81 -33.72 -22.13
C ASP A 156 26.86 -34.03 -21.05
N ASP A 157 26.59 -35.04 -20.22
CA ASP A 157 27.46 -35.50 -19.12
C ASP A 157 28.90 -35.87 -19.56
N ALA A 158 29.07 -36.38 -20.78
CA ALA A 158 30.39 -36.73 -21.31
C ALA A 158 31.21 -35.48 -21.68
N GLU A 159 30.56 -34.48 -22.26
CA GLU A 159 31.16 -33.20 -22.66
C GLU A 159 31.45 -32.33 -21.43
N GLY A 160 30.52 -32.26 -20.48
CA GLY A 160 30.69 -31.55 -19.21
C GLY A 160 31.85 -32.07 -18.37
N ARG A 161 32.04 -33.39 -18.29
CA ARG A 161 33.21 -34.00 -17.65
C ARG A 161 34.53 -33.73 -18.39
N ARG A 162 34.52 -33.48 -19.71
CA ARG A 162 35.71 -33.04 -20.44
C ARG A 162 36.04 -31.59 -20.09
N ARG A 163 35.06 -30.69 -20.21
CA ARG A 163 35.24 -29.27 -19.85
C ARG A 163 35.63 -29.05 -18.39
N MET A 164 35.15 -29.86 -17.45
CA MET A 164 35.60 -29.82 -16.05
C MET A 164 37.10 -30.10 -15.90
N LYS A 165 37.67 -31.03 -16.68
CA LYS A 165 39.12 -31.33 -16.65
C LYS A 165 39.94 -30.23 -17.30
N GLU A 166 39.47 -29.72 -18.44
CA GLU A 166 40.07 -28.55 -19.11
C GLU A 166 40.05 -27.32 -18.18
N ALA A 167 38.96 -27.11 -17.43
CA ALA A 167 38.85 -26.07 -16.43
C ALA A 167 39.73 -26.29 -15.20
N GLU A 168 39.87 -27.52 -14.69
CA GLU A 168 40.79 -27.85 -13.59
C GLU A 168 42.26 -27.56 -13.97
N GLU A 169 42.63 -27.86 -15.23
CA GLU A 169 43.95 -27.51 -15.78
C GLU A 169 44.11 -25.99 -15.97
N ALA A 170 43.06 -25.25 -16.36
CA ALA A 170 43.06 -23.80 -16.45
C ALA A 170 43.15 -23.10 -15.07
N VAL A 171 42.44 -23.61 -14.05
CA VAL A 171 42.54 -23.14 -12.65
C VAL A 171 43.95 -23.36 -12.11
N ARG A 172 44.62 -24.48 -12.47
CA ARG A 172 46.04 -24.71 -12.15
C ARG A 172 46.98 -23.68 -12.80
N SER A 173 46.56 -23.01 -13.87
CA SER A 173 47.30 -21.89 -14.50
C SER A 173 46.97 -20.51 -13.89
N GLY A 174 46.04 -20.44 -12.94
CA GLY A 174 45.71 -19.23 -12.19
C GLY A 174 44.47 -18.46 -12.68
N GLU A 175 43.68 -19.05 -13.58
CA GLU A 175 42.39 -18.47 -13.99
C GLU A 175 41.31 -18.66 -12.92
N LYS A 176 40.32 -17.77 -12.92
CA LYS A 176 39.23 -17.81 -11.93
C LYS A 176 38.24 -18.91 -12.27
N GLU A 177 38.03 -19.80 -11.31
CA GLU A 177 37.03 -20.87 -11.36
C GLU A 177 35.61 -20.29 -11.51
N ASP A 178 34.84 -20.76 -12.50
CA ASP A 178 33.50 -20.25 -12.77
C ASP A 178 32.48 -20.90 -11.83
N GLU A 179 32.02 -20.15 -10.83
CA GLU A 179 31.16 -20.62 -9.74
C GLU A 179 29.91 -21.38 -10.22
N VAL A 180 29.35 -20.98 -11.38
CA VAL A 180 28.21 -21.67 -12.02
C VAL A 180 28.56 -23.10 -12.45
N MET A 181 29.76 -23.30 -13.01
CA MET A 181 30.24 -24.59 -13.48
C MET A 181 30.34 -25.58 -12.31
N LEU A 182 30.93 -25.14 -11.18
CA LEU A 182 31.07 -25.95 -9.97
C LEU A 182 29.72 -26.44 -9.43
N VAL A 183 28.71 -25.56 -9.35
CA VAL A 183 27.41 -25.96 -8.81
C VAL A 183 26.69 -26.93 -9.76
N VAL A 184 26.76 -26.74 -11.08
CA VAL A 184 26.19 -27.70 -12.05
C VAL A 184 26.92 -29.05 -11.98
N ALA A 185 28.26 -29.04 -11.96
CA ALA A 185 29.07 -30.25 -11.88
C ALA A 185 28.81 -31.05 -10.60
N LYS A 186 28.58 -30.37 -9.46
CA LYS A 186 28.15 -30.99 -8.20
C LYS A 186 26.73 -31.57 -8.28
N LEU A 187 25.78 -30.84 -8.86
CA LEU A 187 24.40 -31.32 -9.04
C LEU A 187 24.30 -32.53 -9.98
N ARG A 188 25.23 -32.67 -10.92
CA ARG A 188 25.30 -33.78 -11.88
C ARG A 188 26.26 -34.91 -11.49
N GLY A 189 26.92 -34.82 -10.33
CA GLY A 189 27.88 -35.83 -9.89
C GLY A 189 29.09 -35.99 -10.82
N TRP A 190 29.49 -34.93 -11.52
CA TRP A 190 30.71 -34.91 -12.34
C TRP A 190 31.99 -34.77 -11.49
N ILE A 191 31.82 -34.28 -10.26
CA ILE A 191 32.81 -34.20 -9.18
C ILE A 191 32.24 -34.95 -7.96
N LEU A 192 33.10 -35.75 -7.32
CA LEU A 192 32.84 -36.59 -6.14
C LEU A 192 33.74 -36.15 -4.99
#